data_AF-V5H5Z5-F1
#
_entry.id   AF-V5H5Z5-F1
#
_cell.length_a   1.000
_cell.length_b   1.000
_cell.length_c   1.000
_cell.angle_alpha   90.00
_cell.angle_beta   90.00
_cell.angle_gamma   90.00
#
_symmetry.space_group_name_H-M   'P 1'
#
loop_
_entity.id
_entity.type
_entity.pdbx_description
1 polymer ?
#
loop_
_entity_poly.entity_id
_entity_poly.type
_entity_poly.pdbx_seq_one_letter_code
_entity_poly.pdbx_strand_id
1 'polypeptide(L)' 'MHNLTLLSDGERTRIELDKQAAYTVWKVKNGKVGYEAFVELVNNIADDDERDFCEKSLSKYKMQMGIN' A
#
# COMPACT_ATOMS: atom_id res chain seq x y z
N MET A 1 -19.10 13.71 -5.24
CA MET A 1 -19.02 12.30 -4.81
C MET A 1 -18.60 11.48 -6.02
N HIS A 2 -17.48 10.76 -5.94
CA HIS A 2 -17.00 9.95 -7.06
C HIS A 2 -17.54 8.51 -6.91
N ASN A 3 -18.15 7.94 -7.96
CA ASN A 3 -18.73 6.60 -7.88
C ASN A 3 -17.66 5.54 -8.14
N LEU A 4 -17.21 4.88 -7.08
CA LEU A 4 -16.15 3.86 -7.14
C LEU A 4 -16.55 2.62 -7.95
N THR A 5 -17.84 2.38 -8.19
CA THR A 5 -18.28 1.21 -8.95
C THR A 5 -18.05 1.35 -10.46
N LEU A 6 -17.81 2.56 -10.95
CA LEU A 6 -17.56 2.86 -12.37
C LEU A 6 -16.07 2.88 -12.72
N LEU A 7 -15.20 2.62 -11.75
CA LEU A 7 -13.76 2.59 -11.96
C LEU A 7 -13.33 1.40 -12.82
N SER A 8 -12.30 1.62 -13.62
CA SER A 8 -11.58 0.55 -14.30
C SER A 8 -10.93 -0.40 -13.31
N ASP A 9 -10.56 -1.59 -13.77
CA ASP A 9 -9.84 -2.55 -12.93
C ASP A 9 -8.53 -1.97 -12.39
N GLY A 10 -7.76 -1.26 -13.23
CA GLY A 10 -6.50 -0.63 -12.79
C GLY A 10 -6.71 0.43 -11.70
N GLU A 11 -7.78 1.23 -11.78
CA GLU A 11 -8.11 2.20 -10.73
C GLU A 11 -8.55 1.51 -9.44
N ARG A 12 -9.34 0.43 -9.54
CA ARG A 12 -9.73 -0.38 -8.38
C ARG A 12 -8.52 -1.05 -7.71
N THR A 13 -7.60 -1.60 -8.51
CA THR A 13 -6.37 -2.22 -7.99
C THR A 13 -5.52 -1.19 -7.26
N ARG A 14 -5.33 0.00 -7.82
CA ARG A 14 -4.57 1.08 -7.14
C ARG A 14 -5.20 1.48 -5.80
N ILE A 15 -6.53 1.54 -5.70
CA ILE A 15 -7.20 1.81 -4.42
C ILE A 15 -6.90 0.71 -3.40
N GLU A 16 -6.96 -0.56 -3.81
CA GLU A 16 -6.68 -1.67 -2.89
C GLU A 16 -5.21 -1.69 -2.47
N LEU A 17 -4.26 -1.41 -3.37
CA LEU A 17 -2.83 -1.29 -3.05
C LEU A 17 -2.55 -0.14 -2.08
N ASP A 18 -3.16 1.04 -2.27
CA ASP A 18 -3.02 2.18 -1.35
C ASP A 18 -3.53 1.84 0.05
N LYS A 19 -4.67 1.13 0.13
CA LYS A 19 -5.25 0.63 1.38
C LYS A 19 -4.35 -0.41 2.06
N GLN A 20 -3.80 -1.37 1.31
CA GLN A 20 -2.89 -2.38 1.84
C GLN A 20 -1.59 -1.76 2.36
N ALA A 21 -1.04 -0.77 1.66
CA ALA A 21 0.12 0.00 2.10
C ALA A 21 -0.17 0.72 3.43
N ALA A 22 -1.27 1.46 3.51
CA ALA A 22 -1.69 2.17 4.73
C ALA A 22 -1.84 1.21 5.93
N TYR A 23 -2.52 0.10 5.72
CA TYR A 23 -2.76 -0.89 6.78
C TYR A 23 -1.47 -1.59 7.21
N THR A 24 -0.56 -1.87 6.27
CA THR A 24 0.73 -2.50 6.59
C THR A 24 1.61 -1.58 7.42
N VAL A 25 1.70 -0.29 7.05
CA VAL A 25 2.41 0.72 7.87
C VAL A 25 1.78 0.82 9.26
N TRP A 26 0.45 0.85 9.35
CA TRP A 26 -0.23 0.85 10.65
C TRP A 26 0.11 -0.39 11.49
N LYS A 27 0.12 -1.59 10.90
CA LYS A 27 0.50 -2.83 11.60
C LYS A 27 1.92 -2.74 12.17
N VAL A 28 2.88 -2.24 11.38
CA VAL A 28 4.27 -2.06 11.82
C VAL A 28 4.35 -1.04 12.95
N LYS A 29 3.71 0.13 12.82
CA LYS A 29 3.71 1.18 13.85
C LYS A 29 3.17 0.68 15.19
N ASN A 30 2.18 -0.21 15.15
CA ASN A 30 1.52 -0.74 16.34
C ASN A 30 2.11 -2.08 16.81
N GLY A 31 3.29 -2.47 16.31
CA GLY A 31 3.99 -3.68 16.74
C GLY A 31 3.24 -4.97 16.46
N LYS A 32 2.36 -4.99 15.44
CA LYS A 32 1.58 -6.18 15.06
C LYS A 32 2.35 -7.12 14.13
N VAL A 33 3.28 -6.56 13.34
CA VAL A 33 4.19 -7.27 12.43
C VAL A 33 5.52 -6.48 12.40
N GLY A 34 6.61 -7.11 11.96
CA GLY A 34 7.90 -6.44 11.77
C GLY A 34 8.03 -5.76 10.40
N TYR A 35 9.19 -5.14 10.18
CA TYR A 35 9.50 -4.38 8.96
C TYR A 35 9.54 -5.25 7.69
N GLU A 36 9.74 -6.56 7.84
CA GLU A 36 9.70 -7.56 6.77
C GLU A 36 8.38 -7.52 5.99
N ALA A 37 7.27 -7.14 6.65
CA ALA A 37 5.95 -7.05 6.02
C ALA A 37 5.90 -6.06 4.85
N PHE A 38 6.79 -5.06 4.80
CA PHE A 38 6.88 -4.16 3.65
C PHE A 38 7.46 -4.87 2.42
N VAL A 39 8.53 -5.65 2.62
CA VAL A 39 9.21 -6.39 1.56
C VAL A 39 8.29 -7.50 1.04
N GLU A 40 7.61 -8.21 1.94
CA GLU A 40 6.63 -9.23 1.58
C GLU A 40 5.47 -8.65 0.74
N LEU A 41 4.94 -7.49 1.11
CA LEU A 41 3.88 -6.85 0.36
C LEU A 41 4.32 -6.52 -1.08
N VAL A 42 5.48 -5.89 -1.23
CA VAL A 42 6.02 -5.46 -2.53
C VAL A 42 6.40 -6.66 -3.42
N ASN A 43 7.03 -7.69 -2.85
CA ASN A 43 7.45 -8.87 -3.61
C ASN A 43 6.28 -9.74 -4.10
N ASN A 44 5.10 -9.62 -3.50
CA ASN A 44 3.89 -10.32 -3.92
C ASN A 44 3.16 -9.64 -5.08
N ILE A 45 3.63 -8.47 -5.55
CA ILE A 45 3.05 -7.75 -6.68
C ILE A 45 3.88 -8.07 -7.93
N ALA A 46 3.23 -8.69 -8.92
CA ALA A 46 3.90 -9.14 -10.14
C ALA A 46 4.11 -8.01 -11.16
N ASP A 47 3.12 -7.14 -11.32
CA ASP A 47 3.17 -6.00 -12.24
C ASP A 47 4.07 -4.88 -11.71
N ASP A 48 4.96 -4.38 -12.55
CA ASP A 48 5.97 -3.40 -12.14
C ASP A 48 5.37 -2.01 -11.84
N ASP A 49 4.32 -1.60 -12.57
CA ASP A 49 3.65 -0.32 -12.35
C ASP A 49 2.84 -0.35 -11.04
N GLU A 50 2.18 -1.47 -10.74
CA GLU A 50 1.49 -1.70 -9.47
C GLU A 50 2.48 -1.74 -8.30
N ARG A 51 3.66 -2.34 -8.50
CA ARG A 51 4.72 -2.40 -7.49
C ARG A 51 5.23 -1.00 -7.15
N ASP A 52 5.59 -0.20 -8.16
CA ASP A 52 6.02 1.20 -7.99
C ASP A 52 4.94 2.05 -7.31
N PHE A 53 3.67 1.85 -7.68
CA PHE A 53 2.55 2.51 -7.00
C PHE A 53 2.48 2.15 -5.52
N CYS A 54 2.58 0.86 -5.18
CA CYS A 54 2.56 0.39 -3.80
C CYS A 54 3.72 0.96 -2.97
N GLU A 55 4.93 0.98 -3.52
CA GLU A 55 6.12 1.54 -2.87
C GLU A 55 5.98 3.04 -2.58
N LYS A 56 5.38 3.80 -3.51
CA LYS A 56 5.06 5.22 -3.30
C LYS A 56 4.01 5.41 -2.19
N SER A 57 2.97 4.59 -2.17
CA SER A 57 1.97 4.62 -1.08
C SER A 57 2.58 4.24 0.26
N LEU A 58 3.44 3.22 0.33
CA LEU A 58 4.18 2.87 1.54
C LEU A 58 5.02 4.04 2.04
N SER A 59 5.75 4.71 1.15
CA SER A 59 6.56 5.89 1.49
C SER A 59 5.71 7.03 2.05
N LYS A 60 4.57 7.33 1.41
CA LYS A 60 3.59 8.31 1.89
C LYS A 60 3.12 8.00 3.31
N TYR A 61 2.69 6.76 3.57
CA TYR A 61 2.15 6.40 4.88
C TYR A 61 3.22 6.27 5.96
N LYS A 62 4.42 5.79 5.63
CA LYS A 62 5.58 5.81 6.53
C LYS A 62 5.85 7.22 7.04
N MET A 63 5.90 8.19 6.14
CA MET A 63 6.07 9.61 6.48
C MET A 63 4.91 10.13 7.36
N GLN A 64 3.66 9.91 6.96
CA GLN A 64 2.49 10.36 7.73
C GLN A 64 2.42 9.74 9.13
N MET A 65 2.88 8.50 9.28
CA MET A 65 2.82 7.76 10.53
C MET A 65 4.12 7.84 11.35
N GLY A 66 5.17 8.48 10.85
CA GLY A 66 6.45 8.62 11.56
C GLY A 66 7.24 7.32 11.69
N ILE A 67 7.16 6.44 10.68
CA ILE A 67 8.02 5.26 10.54
C ILE A 67 9.14 5.63 9.57
N ASN A 68 10.39 5.48 10.00
CA ASN A 68 11.58 5.57 9.15
C ASN A 68 11.96 4.18 8.63
#